data_AF-A0A924CEE8-F1
#
_entry.id   AF-A0A924CEE8-F1
#
_cell.length_a   1.000
_cell.length_b   1.000
_cell.length_c   1.000
_cell.angle_alpha   90.00
_cell.angle_beta   90.00
_cell.angle_gamma   90.00
#
_symmetry.space_group_name_H-M   'P 1'
#
loop_
_entity.id
_entity.type
_entity.pdbx_description
1 polymer ?
#
loop_
_entity_poly.entity_id
_entity_poly.type
_entity_poly.pdbx_seq_one_letter_code
_entity_poly.pdbx_strand_id
1 'polypeptide(L)'
;MKKLSGLLFLSLSIGLGNLSAQTPMQRDSMRSGKNKMQPDTSRSAPNNMRRDSTINPNNSMNQQDNGAMGNSMKKESMMTNSKNNMGDENMMATHSEMKTDNRGMSTPNVTNWPEASRMAVDEITSKYGKPDGVTADELFWLNKGVWKKISITKMESKHSFPIEHTDMMQTTISYDVPEDKMDDLGKFDGSVTFDRTQGTMSARCDKEANNFLALNLANDIVIGKKTVEQARKAYGDIVKAKMKGGNPAYMAKLSFDIKSNTADPDKNTTGLTKEDVMKAMTQK
;
A
#
# COMPACT_ATOMS: atom_id res chain seq x y z
N MET A 1 18.51 -35.77 -32.07
CA MET A 1 18.13 -34.41 -32.52
C MET A 1 16.73 -34.45 -33.11
N LYS A 2 15.74 -33.82 -32.45
CA LYS A 2 14.53 -33.21 -33.03
C LYS A 2 13.78 -32.53 -31.88
N LYS A 3 13.84 -31.19 -31.86
CA LYS A 3 13.10 -30.31 -30.94
C LYS A 3 11.67 -30.18 -31.46
N LEU A 4 10.67 -30.39 -30.61
CA LEU A 4 9.31 -29.86 -30.82
C LEU A 4 9.05 -28.81 -29.75
N SER A 5 9.02 -27.55 -30.17
CA SER A 5 8.58 -26.42 -29.37
C SER A 5 7.06 -26.34 -29.43
N GLY A 6 6.38 -26.61 -28.31
CA GLY A 6 4.95 -26.37 -28.15
C GLY A 6 4.71 -24.93 -27.69
N LEU A 7 4.18 -24.10 -28.60
CA LEU A 7 3.70 -22.76 -28.30
C LEU A 7 2.28 -22.89 -27.69
N LEU A 8 2.14 -22.60 -26.39
CA LEU A 8 0.82 -22.49 -25.76
C LEU A 8 0.24 -21.10 -26.06
N PHE A 9 -0.84 -21.05 -26.85
CA PHE A 9 -1.65 -19.85 -27.03
C PHE A 9 -2.60 -19.71 -25.84
N LEU A 10 -2.43 -18.66 -25.03
CA LEU A 10 -3.46 -18.20 -24.09
C LEU A 10 -4.52 -17.42 -24.87
N SER A 11 -5.71 -17.99 -25.02
CA SER A 11 -6.87 -17.30 -25.58
C SER A 11 -7.47 -16.34 -24.54
N LEU A 12 -7.49 -15.04 -24.87
CA LEU A 12 -8.14 -14.00 -24.10
C LEU A 12 -9.62 -13.95 -24.48
N SER A 13 -10.51 -14.56 -23.68
CA SER A 13 -11.96 -14.43 -23.87
C SER A 13 -12.45 -13.13 -23.23
N ILE A 14 -12.73 -12.11 -24.05
CA ILE A 14 -13.44 -10.91 -23.61
C ILE A 14 -14.93 -11.13 -23.91
N GLY A 15 -15.74 -11.22 -22.86
CA GLY A 15 -17.19 -11.20 -22.97
C GLY A 15 -17.67 -9.85 -23.48
N LEU A 16 -18.16 -9.83 -24.72
CA LEU A 16 -18.90 -8.70 -25.30
C LEU A 16 -20.34 -8.74 -24.76
N GLY A 17 -20.65 -7.85 -23.81
CA GLY A 17 -22.03 -7.56 -23.43
C GLY A 17 -22.73 -6.76 -24.53
N ASN A 18 -23.87 -7.25 -24.98
CA ASN A 18 -24.72 -6.68 -26.03
C ASN A 18 -25.19 -5.24 -25.71
N LEU A 19 -24.91 -4.30 -26.63
CA LEU A 19 -25.69 -3.08 -26.79
C LEU A 19 -26.96 -3.40 -27.59
N SER A 20 -28.14 -3.21 -26.99
CA SER A 20 -29.38 -3.07 -27.76
C SER A 20 -29.74 -1.60 -27.94
N ALA A 21 -29.85 -1.17 -29.19
CA ALA A 21 -30.38 0.12 -29.61
C ALA A 21 -31.87 0.00 -29.97
N GLN A 22 -32.66 1.05 -29.72
CA GLN A 22 -33.91 1.51 -30.39
C GLN A 22 -34.60 2.54 -29.47
N THR A 23 -35.15 3.70 -29.85
CA THR A 23 -35.35 4.46 -31.12
C THR A 23 -35.85 5.90 -30.73
N PRO A 24 -35.95 6.87 -31.67
CA PRO A 24 -36.02 8.31 -31.40
C PRO A 24 -37.42 8.96 -31.56
N MET A 25 -37.60 10.17 -31.01
CA MET A 25 -38.51 11.27 -31.40
C MET A 25 -38.33 12.39 -30.33
N GLN A 26 -38.39 13.70 -30.53
CA GLN A 26 -39.07 14.54 -31.53
C GLN A 26 -38.43 15.95 -31.51
N ARG A 27 -38.39 16.63 -32.67
CA ARG A 27 -38.11 18.07 -32.80
C ARG A 27 -39.36 18.87 -32.43
N ASP A 28 -39.17 20.01 -31.76
CA ASP A 28 -39.85 21.30 -32.00
C ASP A 28 -39.03 22.40 -31.31
N SER A 29 -38.40 23.31 -32.05
CA SER A 29 -38.89 24.65 -32.43
C SER A 29 -39.03 25.63 -31.24
N MET A 30 -38.15 26.64 -31.18
CA MET A 30 -38.53 28.06 -31.23
C MET A 30 -37.31 28.97 -31.06
N ARG A 31 -37.35 30.06 -31.83
CA ARG A 31 -36.32 31.08 -32.04
C ARG A 31 -36.83 32.39 -31.43
N SER A 32 -35.88 33.21 -31.00
CA SER A 32 -35.96 34.69 -30.85
C SER A 32 -36.34 35.25 -29.48
N GLY A 33 -35.47 36.14 -28.99
CA GLY A 33 -35.78 37.06 -27.89
C GLY A 33 -34.54 37.81 -27.40
N LYS A 34 -34.13 38.85 -28.14
CA LYS A 34 -33.12 39.83 -27.69
C LYS A 34 -33.59 40.48 -26.38
N ASN A 35 -32.69 40.73 -25.43
CA ASN A 35 -32.76 41.93 -24.61
C ASN A 35 -31.38 42.43 -24.17
N LYS A 36 -31.12 43.70 -24.48
CA LYS A 36 -30.01 44.52 -23.99
C LYS A 36 -30.33 44.96 -22.57
N MET A 37 -29.35 44.94 -21.67
CA MET A 37 -29.21 45.94 -20.60
C MET A 37 -27.80 45.85 -19.99
N GLN A 38 -27.02 46.92 -20.18
CA GLN A 38 -25.94 47.40 -19.32
C GLN A 38 -26.47 48.69 -18.65
N PRO A 39 -25.79 49.30 -17.66
CA PRO A 39 -24.56 48.89 -16.94
C PRO A 39 -24.75 48.91 -15.41
N ASP A 40 -23.78 48.39 -14.66
CA ASP A 40 -23.36 49.16 -13.48
C ASP A 40 -21.91 48.94 -13.10
N THR A 41 -21.32 50.06 -12.69
CA THR A 41 -19.90 50.28 -12.46
C THR A 41 -19.56 50.02 -10.99
N SER A 42 -18.53 49.22 -10.70
CA SER A 42 -17.71 49.48 -9.53
C SER A 42 -16.28 48.98 -9.74
N ARG A 43 -15.36 49.92 -9.51
CA ARG A 43 -13.92 49.81 -9.60
C ARG A 43 -13.38 49.01 -8.42
N SER A 44 -12.44 48.10 -8.68
CA SER A 44 -11.34 47.84 -7.76
C SER A 44 -10.09 47.50 -8.59
N ALA A 45 -9.12 48.41 -8.55
CA ALA A 45 -7.81 48.27 -9.16
C ALA A 45 -6.87 47.50 -8.21
N PRO A 46 -5.82 46.85 -8.73
CA PRO A 46 -4.94 45.97 -7.97
C PRO A 46 -3.80 46.75 -7.29
N ASN A 47 -3.43 46.35 -6.07
CA ASN A 47 -2.26 46.89 -5.39
C ASN A 47 -1.02 46.07 -5.77
N ASN A 48 -0.13 46.72 -6.51
CA ASN A 48 1.19 46.26 -6.90
C ASN A 48 2.19 47.02 -6.02
N MET A 49 2.92 46.35 -5.13
CA MET A 49 4.10 46.93 -4.49
C MET A 49 5.30 45.99 -4.61
N ARG A 50 6.15 46.35 -5.56
CA ARG A 50 7.58 46.04 -5.62
C ARG A 50 8.32 46.84 -4.55
N ARG A 51 9.26 46.20 -3.85
CA ARG A 51 10.54 46.81 -3.43
C ARG A 51 11.66 45.80 -3.62
N ASP A 52 12.51 46.05 -4.62
CA ASP A 52 13.94 45.69 -4.61
C ASP A 52 14.61 46.47 -3.46
N SER A 53 15.52 45.93 -2.67
CA SER A 53 17.00 45.89 -2.81
C SER A 53 17.47 45.63 -1.36
N THR A 54 18.53 44.91 -0.97
CA THR A 54 19.91 44.96 -1.44
C THR A 54 20.67 43.75 -0.84
N ILE A 55 21.56 43.16 -1.64
CA ILE A 55 22.61 42.20 -1.28
C ILE A 55 23.77 42.96 -0.58
N ASN A 56 24.38 42.42 0.50
CA ASN A 56 25.77 41.91 0.50
C ASN A 56 26.24 41.41 1.89
N PRO A 57 27.12 40.38 1.96
CA PRO A 57 27.65 39.75 3.17
C PRO A 57 29.10 40.18 3.49
N ASN A 58 29.63 39.74 4.64
CA ASN A 58 31.06 39.43 4.90
C ASN A 58 31.21 38.95 6.36
N ASN A 59 31.69 37.73 6.62
CA ASN A 59 33.10 37.30 6.75
C ASN A 59 33.58 37.43 8.22
N SER A 60 33.97 36.38 8.96
CA SER A 60 35.30 35.72 8.95
C SER A 60 35.30 34.74 10.14
N MET A 61 35.50 33.43 9.95
CA MET A 61 36.81 32.74 9.99
C MET A 61 37.56 32.89 11.33
N ASN A 62 37.67 31.79 12.08
CA ASN A 62 38.91 31.40 12.74
C ASN A 62 38.96 29.88 12.95
N GLN A 63 39.81 29.22 12.16
CA GLN A 63 40.44 27.95 12.50
C GLN A 63 41.64 28.26 13.40
N GLN A 64 41.91 27.43 14.41
CA GLN A 64 43.24 26.81 14.54
C GLN A 64 43.26 25.72 15.60
N ASP A 65 43.78 24.60 15.12
CA ASP A 65 44.46 23.49 15.79
C ASP A 65 44.94 23.72 17.23
N ASN A 66 44.85 22.66 18.03
CA ASN A 66 46.05 22.02 18.58
C ASN A 66 45.74 20.69 19.28
N GLY A 67 46.56 19.68 18.96
CA GLY A 67 47.22 18.90 20.00
C GLY A 67 46.58 17.59 20.41
N ALA A 68 46.90 16.54 19.67
CA ALA A 68 46.95 15.17 20.20
C ALA A 68 48.02 15.07 21.31
N MET A 69 47.67 14.44 22.43
CA MET A 69 48.63 13.72 23.27
C MET A 69 47.89 12.68 24.09
N GLY A 70 48.17 11.41 23.79
CA GLY A 70 47.72 10.29 24.59
C GLY A 70 48.41 10.27 25.95
N ASN A 71 47.75 9.69 26.93
CA ASN A 71 48.46 9.11 28.05
C ASN A 71 47.75 7.86 28.55
N SER A 72 48.48 6.77 28.44
CA SER A 72 48.19 5.49 29.09
C SER A 72 48.44 5.67 30.58
N MET A 73 47.48 5.29 31.43
CA MET A 73 47.78 4.88 32.80
C MET A 73 46.96 3.65 33.16
N LYS A 74 47.69 2.55 33.31
CA LYS A 74 47.29 1.34 34.03
C LYS A 74 46.88 1.74 35.46
N LYS A 75 45.76 1.18 35.93
CA LYS A 75 45.46 1.06 37.36
C LYS A 75 45.37 -0.43 37.69
N GLU A 76 46.26 -0.87 38.54
CA GLU A 76 46.17 -2.13 39.27
C GLU A 76 45.13 -2.02 40.40
N SER A 77 44.50 -3.18 40.66
CA SER A 77 44.25 -3.75 42.00
C SER A 77 42.86 -3.67 42.64
N MET A 78 42.49 -4.86 43.16
CA MET A 78 41.59 -5.20 44.29
C MET A 78 40.08 -5.35 43.99
N MET A 79 39.58 -6.61 43.98
CA MET A 79 39.02 -7.37 45.13
C MET A 79 37.66 -6.76 45.57
N THR A 80 36.50 -7.41 45.45
CA THR A 80 36.02 -8.64 46.12
C THR A 80 34.57 -8.96 45.68
N ASN A 81 34.14 -10.21 45.92
CA ASN A 81 32.78 -10.71 46.28
C ASN A 81 31.52 -10.01 45.72
N SER A 82 30.47 -10.67 45.25
CA SER A 82 29.87 -11.91 45.75
C SER A 82 28.88 -12.42 44.70
N LYS A 83 28.91 -13.73 44.42
CA LYS A 83 27.88 -14.45 43.68
C LYS A 83 26.66 -14.61 44.60
N ASN A 84 25.54 -13.99 44.25
CA ASN A 84 24.24 -14.42 44.74
C ASN A 84 23.61 -15.31 43.67
N ASN A 85 23.52 -16.59 44.05
CA ASN A 85 22.97 -17.70 43.30
C ASN A 85 21.56 -17.97 43.85
N MET A 86 20.53 -17.66 43.07
CA MET A 86 19.14 -18.13 43.21
C MET A 86 18.55 -18.00 41.80
N GLY A 87 17.97 -18.98 41.15
CA GLY A 87 17.71 -20.40 41.39
C GLY A 87 17.00 -20.85 40.13
N ASP A 88 17.61 -21.75 39.36
CA ASP A 88 17.02 -22.30 38.14
C ASP A 88 15.90 -23.28 38.52
N GLU A 89 14.67 -22.76 38.62
CA GLU A 89 13.47 -23.60 38.70
C GLU A 89 13.01 -24.03 37.31
N ASN A 90 13.54 -25.19 36.95
CA ASN A 90 12.95 -26.27 36.18
C ASN A 90 11.41 -26.20 35.97
N MET A 91 10.97 -25.49 34.94
CA MET A 91 9.62 -25.63 34.37
C MET A 91 9.70 -26.60 33.18
N MET A 92 9.60 -27.89 33.48
CA MET A 92 9.32 -28.93 32.48
C MET A 92 7.95 -28.67 31.86
N ALA A 93 7.92 -27.92 30.75
CA ALA A 93 6.80 -27.97 29.83
C ALA A 93 6.81 -29.34 29.17
N THR A 94 5.89 -30.21 29.59
CA THR A 94 5.59 -31.48 28.94
C THR A 94 5.40 -31.23 27.44
N HIS A 95 6.28 -31.79 26.62
CA HIS A 95 6.11 -31.89 25.18
C HIS A 95 4.84 -32.70 24.90
N SER A 96 3.71 -32.01 24.81
CA SER A 96 2.55 -32.55 24.11
C SER A 96 2.93 -32.53 22.64
N GLU A 97 3.30 -33.70 22.12
CA GLU A 97 3.44 -33.93 20.69
C GLU A 97 2.17 -33.42 20.01
N MET A 98 2.25 -32.23 19.39
CA MET A 98 1.28 -31.82 18.40
C MET A 98 1.37 -32.85 17.28
N LYS A 99 0.44 -33.80 17.29
CA LYS A 99 0.12 -34.59 16.12
C LYS A 99 -0.13 -33.58 15.00
N THR A 100 0.80 -33.51 14.05
CA THR A 100 0.59 -32.82 12.79
C THR A 100 -0.58 -33.51 12.13
N ASP A 101 -1.77 -32.95 12.33
CA ASP A 101 -2.95 -33.39 11.64
C ASP A 101 -2.71 -33.09 10.17
N ASN A 102 -2.34 -34.13 9.44
CA ASN A 102 -2.14 -34.12 8.00
C ASN A 102 -3.50 -34.07 7.29
N ARG A 103 -4.41 -33.20 7.78
CA ARG A 103 -5.55 -32.69 7.03
C ARG A 103 -4.97 -31.88 5.89
N GLY A 104 -4.56 -32.58 4.84
CA GLY A 104 -4.11 -31.98 3.60
C GLY A 104 -5.14 -30.93 3.21
N MET A 105 -4.71 -29.66 3.22
CA MET A 105 -5.61 -28.56 2.97
C MET A 105 -6.28 -28.82 1.62
N SER A 106 -7.57 -29.15 1.68
CA SER A 106 -8.38 -29.46 0.51
C SER A 106 -8.35 -28.25 -0.40
N THR A 107 -8.40 -28.49 -1.71
CA THR A 107 -8.61 -27.42 -2.68
C THR A 107 -9.78 -26.54 -2.23
N PRO A 108 -9.63 -25.21 -2.17
CA PRO A 108 -10.70 -24.33 -1.70
C PRO A 108 -11.96 -24.52 -2.54
N ASN A 109 -13.10 -24.81 -1.92
CA ASN A 109 -14.36 -24.87 -2.63
C ASN A 109 -14.93 -23.45 -2.76
N VAL A 110 -14.71 -22.84 -3.92
CA VAL A 110 -15.20 -21.49 -4.26
C VAL A 110 -16.31 -21.51 -5.31
N THR A 111 -16.95 -22.65 -5.57
CA THR A 111 -17.91 -22.79 -6.69
C THR A 111 -19.12 -21.86 -6.58
N ASN A 112 -19.49 -21.44 -5.36
CA ASN A 112 -20.59 -20.50 -5.10
C ASN A 112 -20.13 -19.04 -4.92
N TRP A 113 -18.86 -18.73 -5.16
CA TRP A 113 -18.36 -17.35 -5.12
C TRP A 113 -18.67 -16.63 -6.43
N PRO A 114 -18.71 -15.29 -6.47
CA PRO A 114 -18.79 -14.52 -7.70
C PRO A 114 -17.68 -14.88 -8.70
N GLU A 115 -17.97 -14.75 -10.00
CA GLU A 115 -17.05 -15.17 -11.06
C GLU A 115 -15.68 -14.48 -10.98
N ALA A 116 -15.65 -13.17 -10.78
CA ALA A 116 -14.38 -12.43 -10.68
C ALA A 116 -13.55 -12.89 -9.48
N SER A 117 -14.19 -13.19 -8.35
CA SER A 117 -13.52 -13.78 -7.18
C SER A 117 -12.95 -15.16 -7.47
N ARG A 118 -13.69 -16.03 -8.18
CA ARG A 118 -13.17 -17.36 -8.59
C ARG A 118 -11.97 -17.23 -9.53
N MET A 119 -12.04 -16.35 -10.52
CA MET A 119 -10.93 -16.11 -11.45
C MET A 119 -9.68 -15.60 -10.72
N ALA A 120 -9.85 -14.69 -9.76
CA ALA A 120 -8.75 -14.22 -8.92
C ALA A 120 -8.13 -15.37 -8.11
N VAL A 121 -8.96 -16.27 -7.55
CA VAL A 121 -8.48 -17.45 -6.81
C VAL A 121 -7.68 -18.36 -7.74
N ASP A 122 -8.17 -18.61 -8.95
CA ASP A 122 -7.48 -19.45 -9.94
C ASP A 122 -6.13 -18.84 -10.35
N GLU A 123 -6.08 -17.52 -10.59
CA GLU A 123 -4.86 -16.78 -10.92
C GLU A 123 -3.80 -16.91 -9.81
N ILE A 124 -4.17 -16.56 -8.57
CA ILE A 124 -3.26 -16.56 -7.43
C ILE A 124 -2.85 -17.98 -7.06
N THR A 125 -3.77 -18.95 -7.14
CA THR A 125 -3.45 -20.37 -6.88
C THR A 125 -2.49 -20.92 -7.93
N SER A 126 -2.68 -20.58 -9.20
CA SER A 126 -1.78 -20.99 -10.29
C SER A 126 -0.38 -20.43 -10.10
N LYS A 127 -0.26 -19.21 -9.57
CA LYS A 127 1.03 -18.52 -9.39
C LYS A 127 1.76 -18.89 -8.10
N TYR A 128 1.04 -19.02 -6.99
CA TYR A 128 1.62 -19.13 -5.64
C TYR A 128 1.27 -20.45 -4.92
N GLY A 129 0.52 -21.34 -5.57
CA GLY A 129 0.07 -22.60 -4.98
C GLY A 129 -1.15 -22.42 -4.08
N LYS A 130 -1.43 -23.43 -3.26
CA LYS A 130 -2.58 -23.42 -2.35
C LYS A 130 -2.53 -22.23 -1.37
N PRO A 131 -3.68 -21.70 -0.93
CA PRO A 131 -3.71 -20.67 0.13
C PRO A 131 -3.03 -21.19 1.41
N ASP A 132 -2.67 -20.27 2.30
CA ASP A 132 -2.15 -20.58 3.64
C ASP A 132 -3.29 -20.59 4.68
N GLY A 133 -4.44 -19.98 4.35
CA GLY A 133 -5.65 -20.08 5.15
C GLY A 133 -6.94 -19.90 4.34
N VAL A 134 -7.99 -20.55 4.82
CA VAL A 134 -9.31 -20.62 4.17
C VAL A 134 -10.38 -20.40 5.22
N THR A 135 -11.32 -19.50 4.92
CA THR A 135 -12.55 -19.28 5.66
C THR A 135 -13.75 -19.44 4.72
N ALA A 136 -14.98 -19.21 5.22
CA ALA A 136 -16.18 -19.26 4.38
C ALA A 136 -16.17 -18.19 3.27
N ASP A 137 -15.59 -17.02 3.53
CA ASP A 137 -15.70 -15.83 2.68
C ASP A 137 -14.35 -15.18 2.31
N GLU A 138 -13.22 -15.75 2.75
CA GLU A 138 -11.87 -15.27 2.45
C GLU A 138 -10.88 -16.43 2.30
N LEU A 139 -10.04 -16.37 1.25
CA LEU A 139 -8.82 -17.16 1.10
C LEU A 139 -7.63 -16.21 1.21
N PHE A 140 -6.56 -16.64 1.88
CA PHE A 140 -5.37 -15.82 1.96
C PHE A 140 -4.07 -16.61 1.84
N TRP A 141 -3.06 -15.91 1.31
CA TRP A 141 -1.69 -16.36 1.20
C TRP A 141 -0.79 -15.41 1.99
N LEU A 142 0.19 -15.96 2.68
CA LEU A 142 1.15 -15.23 3.50
C LEU A 142 2.55 -15.37 2.91
N ASN A 143 3.29 -14.27 2.93
CA ASN A 143 4.72 -14.21 2.58
C ASN A 143 5.02 -14.83 1.21
N LYS A 144 4.27 -14.44 0.17
CA LYS A 144 4.45 -14.92 -1.21
C LYS A 144 5.11 -13.84 -2.07
N GLY A 145 6.35 -14.09 -2.50
CA GLY A 145 7.11 -13.12 -3.28
C GLY A 145 7.31 -11.82 -2.50
N VAL A 146 6.84 -10.71 -3.05
CA VAL A 146 6.89 -9.38 -2.41
C VAL A 146 5.73 -9.14 -1.42
N TRP A 147 4.73 -10.01 -1.40
CA TRP A 147 3.52 -9.80 -0.64
C TRP A 147 3.65 -10.35 0.78
N LYS A 148 3.36 -9.48 1.76
CA LYS A 148 3.17 -9.89 3.16
C LYS A 148 1.86 -10.68 3.30
N LYS A 149 0.80 -10.23 2.62
CA LYS A 149 -0.49 -10.94 2.52
C LYS A 149 -1.10 -10.73 1.14
N ILE A 150 -1.67 -11.79 0.58
CA ILE A 150 -2.66 -11.72 -0.50
C ILE A 150 -3.97 -12.25 0.11
N SER A 151 -5.06 -11.52 -0.08
CA SER A 151 -6.40 -11.90 0.35
C SER A 151 -7.34 -11.83 -0.83
N ILE A 152 -8.19 -12.83 -1.00
CA ILE A 152 -9.29 -12.83 -1.96
C ILE A 152 -10.57 -13.12 -1.20
N THR A 153 -11.54 -12.22 -1.33
CA THR A 153 -12.82 -12.31 -0.64
C THR A 153 -13.94 -12.68 -1.57
N LYS A 154 -14.97 -13.34 -1.04
CA LYS A 154 -16.23 -13.60 -1.75
C LYS A 154 -17.03 -12.32 -2.02
N MET A 155 -16.92 -11.35 -1.11
CA MET A 155 -17.62 -10.07 -1.21
C MET A 155 -16.86 -9.13 -2.13
N GLU A 156 -17.59 -8.58 -3.10
CA GLU A 156 -17.08 -7.60 -4.06
C GLU A 156 -17.48 -6.18 -3.63
N SER A 157 -16.55 -5.24 -3.69
CA SER A 157 -16.83 -3.81 -3.49
C SER A 157 -16.78 -3.08 -4.82
N LYS A 158 -17.76 -2.22 -5.12
CA LYS A 158 -17.72 -1.42 -6.36
C LYS A 158 -16.67 -0.33 -6.24
N HIS A 159 -15.88 -0.15 -7.31
CA HIS A 159 -14.88 0.90 -7.41
C HIS A 159 -14.93 1.55 -8.80
N SER A 160 -14.96 2.89 -8.84
CA SER A 160 -15.15 3.64 -10.10
C SER A 160 -13.87 4.27 -10.65
N PHE A 161 -12.73 4.13 -9.97
CA PHE A 161 -11.46 4.72 -10.37
C PHE A 161 -10.44 3.62 -10.72
N PRO A 162 -9.68 3.73 -11.81
CA PRO A 162 -9.78 4.75 -12.88
C PRO A 162 -10.95 4.50 -13.84
N ILE A 163 -11.53 3.30 -13.80
CA ILE A 163 -12.72 2.86 -14.53
C ILE A 163 -13.57 2.00 -13.59
N GLU A 164 -14.86 1.83 -13.89
CA GLU A 164 -15.75 1.00 -13.07
C GLU A 164 -15.34 -0.48 -13.11
N HIS A 165 -15.14 -1.05 -11.93
CA HIS A 165 -14.83 -2.46 -11.70
C HIS A 165 -15.24 -2.87 -10.26
N THR A 166 -14.98 -4.13 -9.91
CA THR A 166 -15.16 -4.62 -8.55
C THR A 166 -13.84 -5.06 -7.92
N ASP A 167 -13.75 -4.81 -6.63
CA ASP A 167 -12.60 -5.06 -5.78
C ASP A 167 -12.86 -6.30 -4.93
N MET A 168 -12.05 -7.34 -5.11
CA MET A 168 -12.10 -8.56 -4.28
C MET A 168 -10.74 -9.11 -3.89
N MET A 169 -9.66 -8.67 -4.53
CA MET A 169 -8.30 -9.04 -4.20
C MET A 169 -7.60 -7.89 -3.47
N GLN A 170 -7.12 -8.13 -2.26
CA GLN A 170 -6.25 -7.22 -1.53
C GLN A 170 -4.84 -7.80 -1.43
N THR A 171 -3.83 -7.01 -1.78
CA THR A 171 -2.43 -7.35 -1.59
C THR A 171 -1.76 -6.35 -0.68
N THR A 172 -0.96 -6.82 0.26
CA THR A 172 -0.31 -6.03 1.31
C THR A 172 1.20 -6.20 1.25
N ILE A 173 1.92 -5.10 1.39
CA ILE A 173 3.39 -5.04 1.47
C ILE A 173 3.83 -4.40 2.78
N SER A 174 5.06 -4.69 3.20
CA SER A 174 5.73 -3.86 4.20
C SER A 174 6.09 -2.51 3.59
N TYR A 175 5.62 -1.43 4.20
CA TYR A 175 5.86 -0.09 3.72
C TYR A 175 5.69 0.92 4.86
N ASP A 176 6.67 1.80 5.01
CA ASP A 176 6.62 2.91 5.96
C ASP A 176 6.09 4.15 5.21
N VAL A 177 4.84 4.54 5.52
CA VAL A 177 4.20 5.72 4.94
C VAL A 177 4.51 6.91 5.85
N PRO A 178 5.26 7.92 5.37
CA PRO A 178 5.50 9.14 6.14
C PRO A 178 4.19 9.84 6.51
N GLU A 179 4.11 10.37 7.73
CA GLU A 179 2.91 11.05 8.24
C GLU A 179 2.46 12.20 7.33
N ASP A 180 3.40 12.97 6.78
CA ASP A 180 3.12 14.09 5.88
C ASP A 180 2.60 13.67 4.49
N LYS A 181 2.57 12.36 4.21
CA LYS A 181 2.08 11.79 2.94
C LYS A 181 0.76 11.03 3.08
N MET A 182 0.25 10.84 4.29
CA MET A 182 -0.98 10.09 4.54
C MET A 182 -2.20 10.72 3.84
N ASP A 183 -2.34 12.04 3.91
CA ASP A 183 -3.41 12.79 3.24
C ASP A 183 -3.32 12.69 1.72
N ASP A 184 -2.11 12.69 1.16
CA ASP A 184 -1.90 12.58 -0.27
C ASP A 184 -2.31 11.19 -0.79
N LEU A 185 -2.00 10.13 -0.05
CA LEU A 185 -2.46 8.79 -0.37
C LEU A 185 -3.99 8.67 -0.27
N GLY A 186 -4.61 9.27 0.75
CA GLY A 186 -6.06 9.29 0.89
C GLY A 186 -6.78 10.00 -0.27
N LYS A 187 -6.16 11.04 -0.86
CA LYS A 187 -6.68 11.74 -2.06
C LYS A 187 -6.42 10.98 -3.36
N PHE A 188 -5.41 10.11 -3.37
CA PHE A 188 -4.96 9.41 -4.57
C PHE A 188 -5.93 8.33 -5.01
N ASP A 189 -6.20 7.35 -4.15
CA ASP A 189 -6.99 6.17 -4.50
C ASP A 189 -7.62 5.57 -3.23
N GLY A 190 -8.95 5.43 -3.22
CA GLY A 190 -9.69 4.89 -2.07
C GLY A 190 -9.41 3.40 -1.82
N SER A 191 -8.87 2.69 -2.80
CA SER A 191 -8.47 1.29 -2.67
C SER A 191 -7.02 1.11 -2.22
N VAL A 192 -6.26 2.20 -2.07
CA VAL A 192 -4.95 2.20 -1.40
C VAL A 192 -5.15 2.54 0.08
N THR A 193 -4.72 1.62 0.95
CA THR A 193 -4.83 1.79 2.41
C THR A 193 -3.48 1.57 3.05
N PHE A 194 -3.23 2.18 4.20
CA PHE A 194 -2.03 1.96 4.99
C PHE A 194 -2.38 1.71 6.45
N ASP A 195 -1.50 0.98 7.14
CA ASP A 195 -1.52 0.76 8.57
C ASP A 195 -0.14 1.11 9.11
N ARG A 196 -0.05 2.27 9.77
CA ARG A 196 1.19 2.80 10.35
C ARG A 196 1.73 1.88 11.45
N THR A 197 0.85 1.40 12.32
CA THR A 197 1.23 0.53 13.45
C THR A 197 1.86 -0.77 12.97
N GLN A 198 1.27 -1.39 11.95
CA GLN A 198 1.80 -2.61 11.37
C GLN A 198 2.91 -2.36 10.32
N GLY A 199 3.10 -1.11 9.89
CA GLY A 199 4.05 -0.73 8.87
C GLY A 199 3.72 -1.30 7.51
N THR A 200 2.47 -1.18 7.07
CA THR A 200 2.02 -1.79 5.82
C THR A 200 1.27 -0.82 4.92
N MET A 201 1.36 -1.08 3.62
CA MET A 201 0.52 -0.47 2.59
C MET A 201 -0.13 -1.57 1.78
N SER A 202 -1.40 -1.40 1.43
CA SER A 202 -2.19 -2.36 0.67
C SER A 202 -2.89 -1.68 -0.49
N ALA A 203 -3.16 -2.46 -1.53
CA ALA A 203 -4.06 -2.09 -2.61
C ALA A 203 -5.13 -3.16 -2.78
N ARG A 204 -6.34 -2.73 -3.16
CA ARG A 204 -7.45 -3.62 -3.50
C ARG A 204 -7.88 -3.41 -4.95
N CYS A 205 -8.11 -4.51 -5.68
CA CYS A 205 -8.58 -4.48 -7.07
C CYS A 205 -9.12 -5.86 -7.50
N ASP A 206 -9.35 -6.05 -8.79
CA ASP A 206 -9.72 -7.32 -9.41
C ASP A 206 -8.50 -8.22 -9.74
N LYS A 207 -7.32 -7.62 -9.91
CA LYS A 207 -6.10 -8.29 -10.41
C LYS A 207 -4.85 -7.87 -9.65
N GLU A 208 -3.91 -8.79 -9.50
CA GLU A 208 -2.59 -8.53 -8.89
C GLU A 208 -1.82 -7.44 -9.66
N ALA A 209 -1.91 -7.46 -11.00
CA ALA A 209 -1.27 -6.48 -11.86
C ALA A 209 -1.78 -5.04 -11.62
N ASN A 210 -3.05 -4.88 -11.26
CA ASN A 210 -3.63 -3.59 -10.93
C ASN A 210 -3.18 -3.12 -9.54
N ASN A 211 -3.05 -4.04 -8.58
CA ASN A 211 -2.47 -3.72 -7.28
C ASN A 211 -1.00 -3.29 -7.38
N PHE A 212 -0.19 -3.91 -8.25
CA PHE A 212 1.16 -3.41 -8.55
C PHE A 212 1.15 -1.97 -9.05
N LEU A 213 0.23 -1.62 -9.96
CA LEU A 213 0.10 -0.27 -10.48
C LEU A 213 -0.25 0.74 -9.39
N ALA A 214 -1.26 0.44 -8.57
CA ALA A 214 -1.70 1.29 -7.49
C ALA A 214 -0.57 1.55 -6.48
N LEU A 215 0.12 0.49 -6.04
CA LEU A 215 1.23 0.61 -5.07
C LEU A 215 2.45 1.34 -5.64
N ASN A 216 2.77 1.15 -6.92
CA ASN A 216 3.86 1.88 -7.57
C ASN A 216 3.58 3.38 -7.68
N LEU A 217 2.33 3.76 -7.97
CA LEU A 217 1.91 5.15 -8.02
C LEU A 217 1.81 5.78 -6.63
N ALA A 218 1.36 5.02 -5.62
CA ALA A 218 1.40 5.43 -4.23
C ALA A 218 2.84 5.71 -3.77
N ASN A 219 3.79 4.82 -4.09
CA ASN A 219 5.21 5.06 -3.81
C ASN A 219 5.74 6.32 -4.54
N ASP A 220 5.38 6.52 -5.82
CA ASP A 220 5.79 7.72 -6.56
C ASP A 220 5.29 9.02 -5.89
N ILE A 221 4.12 9.00 -5.24
CA ILE A 221 3.62 10.13 -4.42
C ILE A 221 4.45 10.29 -3.16
N VAL A 222 4.67 9.20 -2.41
CA VAL A 222 5.40 9.22 -1.14
C VAL A 222 6.82 9.80 -1.33
N ILE A 223 7.52 9.42 -2.40
CA ILE A 223 8.88 9.92 -2.69
C ILE A 223 8.89 11.27 -3.42
N GLY A 224 7.73 11.89 -3.65
CA GLY A 224 7.61 13.19 -4.32
C GLY A 224 7.89 13.17 -5.83
N LYS A 225 7.94 12.00 -6.46
CA LYS A 225 8.13 11.84 -7.91
C LYS A 225 6.87 12.22 -8.70
N LYS A 226 5.69 12.13 -8.09
CA LYS A 226 4.42 12.56 -8.67
C LYS A 226 3.58 13.31 -7.63
N THR A 227 2.83 14.31 -8.08
CA THR A 227 1.68 14.80 -7.31
C THR A 227 0.53 13.80 -7.39
N VAL A 228 -0.47 13.97 -6.51
CA VAL A 228 -1.70 13.16 -6.52
C VAL A 228 -2.39 13.21 -7.89
N GLU A 229 -2.54 14.40 -8.47
CA GLU A 229 -3.20 14.60 -9.77
C GLU A 229 -2.43 13.90 -10.89
N GLN A 230 -1.10 14.01 -10.88
CA GLN A 230 -0.23 13.35 -11.85
C GLN A 230 -0.32 11.82 -11.73
N ALA A 231 -0.37 11.29 -10.51
CA ALA A 231 -0.51 9.87 -10.27
C ALA A 231 -1.88 9.35 -10.74
N ARG A 232 -2.97 10.07 -10.42
CA ARG A 232 -4.33 9.72 -10.88
C ARG A 232 -4.44 9.71 -12.41
N LYS A 233 -3.87 10.72 -13.08
CA LYS A 233 -3.79 10.76 -14.54
C LYS A 233 -2.96 9.60 -15.10
N ALA A 234 -1.79 9.35 -14.52
CA ALA A 234 -0.91 8.27 -14.94
C ALA A 234 -1.58 6.89 -14.82
N TYR A 235 -2.36 6.67 -13.75
CA TYR A 235 -3.15 5.45 -13.57
C TYR A 235 -4.07 5.23 -14.79
N GLY A 236 -4.92 6.21 -15.11
CA GLY A 236 -5.84 6.10 -16.24
C GLY A 236 -5.14 5.90 -17.58
N ASP A 237 -4.02 6.58 -17.81
CA ASP A 237 -3.24 6.44 -19.05
C ASP A 237 -2.58 5.06 -19.18
N ILE A 238 -2.08 4.50 -18.08
CA ILE A 238 -1.48 3.15 -18.04
C ILE A 238 -2.55 2.08 -18.28
N VAL A 239 -3.73 2.21 -17.66
CA VAL A 239 -4.85 1.29 -17.92
C VAL A 239 -5.27 1.34 -19.39
N LYS A 240 -5.39 2.54 -19.99
CA LYS A 240 -5.66 2.67 -21.43
C LYS A 240 -4.59 2.00 -22.28
N ALA A 241 -3.31 2.11 -21.91
CA ALA A 241 -2.23 1.45 -22.62
C ALA A 241 -2.33 -0.09 -22.52
N LYS A 242 -2.70 -0.61 -21.34
CA LYS A 242 -2.96 -2.05 -21.15
C LYS A 242 -4.14 -2.53 -21.99
N MET A 243 -5.25 -1.78 -22.04
CA MET A 243 -6.42 -2.10 -22.86
C MET A 243 -6.09 -2.17 -24.37
N LYS A 244 -5.07 -1.44 -24.83
CA LYS A 244 -4.57 -1.50 -26.22
C LYS A 244 -3.60 -2.67 -26.47
N GLY A 245 -3.47 -3.60 -25.52
CA GLY A 245 -2.57 -4.77 -25.63
C GLY A 245 -1.13 -4.51 -25.17
N GLY A 246 -0.85 -3.34 -24.59
CA GLY A 246 0.47 -3.04 -24.02
C GLY A 246 0.78 -3.86 -22.76
N ASN A 247 2.05 -3.87 -22.35
CA ASN A 247 2.51 -4.47 -21.10
C ASN A 247 3.25 -3.41 -20.25
N PRO A 248 2.52 -2.49 -19.58
CA PRO A 248 3.14 -1.41 -18.84
C PRO A 248 3.97 -1.93 -17.67
N ALA A 249 5.19 -1.41 -17.51
CA ALA A 249 6.12 -1.86 -16.48
C ALA A 249 5.55 -1.71 -15.05
N TYR A 250 4.75 -0.68 -14.80
CA TYR A 250 4.09 -0.42 -13.50
C TYR A 250 3.13 -1.54 -13.07
N MET A 251 2.67 -2.39 -13.99
CA MET A 251 1.74 -3.47 -13.71
C MET A 251 2.44 -4.83 -13.53
N ALA A 252 3.73 -4.92 -13.83
CA ALA A 252 4.45 -6.19 -13.87
C ALA A 252 5.03 -6.59 -12.51
N LYS A 253 5.50 -5.62 -11.74
CA LYS A 253 6.13 -5.78 -10.43
C LYS A 253 6.20 -4.44 -9.71
N LEU A 254 6.60 -4.45 -8.44
CA LEU A 254 6.99 -3.22 -7.74
C LEU A 254 8.24 -2.60 -8.41
N SER A 255 8.23 -1.28 -8.53
CA SER A 255 9.32 -0.47 -9.11
C SER A 255 10.34 -0.02 -8.05
N PHE A 256 10.16 -0.48 -6.81
CA PHE A 256 10.97 -0.17 -5.65
C PHE A 256 11.17 -1.43 -4.81
N ASP A 257 12.20 -1.43 -3.97
CA ASP A 257 12.48 -2.52 -3.05
C ASP A 257 11.71 -2.36 -1.74
N ILE A 258 11.20 -3.48 -1.23
CA ILE A 258 10.51 -3.52 0.06
C ILE A 258 11.53 -3.51 1.18
N LYS A 259 11.31 -2.66 2.19
CA LYS A 259 12.11 -2.61 3.41
C LYS A 259 11.55 -3.56 4.47
N SER A 260 12.44 -4.08 5.31
CA SER A 260 12.07 -4.69 6.59
C SER A 260 11.91 -3.63 7.69
N ASN A 261 11.23 -3.97 8.79
CA ASN A 261 11.09 -3.12 9.98
C ASN A 261 10.39 -1.77 9.73
N THR A 262 9.27 -1.81 9.02
CA THR A 262 8.46 -0.63 8.68
C THR A 262 7.41 -0.27 9.73
N ALA A 263 7.27 -1.08 10.79
CA ALA A 263 6.26 -0.88 11.83
C ALA A 263 6.61 0.29 12.73
N ASP A 264 5.61 1.11 13.05
CA ASP A 264 5.72 2.21 14.01
C ASP A 264 4.68 2.02 15.13
N PRO A 265 5.07 1.50 16.30
CA PRO A 265 4.15 1.20 17.40
C PRO A 265 3.54 2.44 18.08
N ASP A 266 3.87 3.65 17.59
CA ASP A 266 3.55 4.93 18.21
C ASP A 266 4.16 5.08 19.62
N LYS A 267 3.84 6.18 20.30
CA LYS A 267 4.37 6.55 21.61
C LYS A 267 3.27 6.47 22.65
N ASN A 268 3.55 5.80 23.75
CA ASN A 268 2.69 5.85 24.93
C ASN A 268 2.72 7.26 25.54
N THR A 269 1.55 7.91 25.58
CA THR A 269 1.38 9.27 26.14
C THR A 269 0.82 9.28 27.57
N THR A 270 0.41 8.13 28.10
CA THR A 270 -0.18 8.02 29.45
C THR A 270 0.86 8.02 30.56
N GLY A 271 2.11 7.70 30.23
CA GLY A 271 3.18 7.47 31.21
C GLY A 271 3.04 6.15 31.98
N LEU A 272 1.99 5.37 31.77
CA LEU A 272 1.76 4.10 32.46
C LEU A 272 2.63 2.99 31.88
N THR A 273 3.18 2.16 32.76
CA THR A 273 3.82 0.90 32.39
C THR A 273 2.77 -0.20 32.18
N LYS A 274 3.18 -1.34 31.60
CA LYS A 274 2.29 -2.51 31.48
C LYS A 274 1.90 -3.01 32.87
N GLU A 275 2.82 -2.96 33.82
CA GLU A 275 2.63 -3.38 35.20
C GLU A 275 1.57 -2.53 35.91
N ASP A 276 1.59 -1.21 35.69
CA ASP A 276 0.58 -0.29 36.26
C ASP A 276 -0.83 -0.63 35.76
N VAL A 277 -0.97 -0.89 34.46
CA VAL A 277 -2.25 -1.28 33.85
C VAL A 277 -2.74 -2.62 34.40
N MET A 278 -1.86 -3.61 34.48
CA MET A 278 -2.23 -4.96 34.97
C MET A 278 -2.67 -4.93 36.42
N LYS A 279 -1.97 -4.21 37.30
CA LYS A 279 -2.36 -4.06 38.71
C LYS A 279 -3.75 -3.47 38.85
N ALA A 280 -4.07 -2.43 38.08
CA ALA A 280 -5.39 -1.79 38.11
C ALA A 280 -6.52 -2.72 37.66
N MET A 281 -6.26 -3.62 36.70
CA MET A 281 -7.25 -4.58 36.20
C MET A 281 -7.52 -5.74 37.17
N THR A 282 -6.53 -6.14 37.96
CA THR A 282 -6.63 -7.26 38.93
C THR A 282 -7.26 -6.87 40.28
N GLN A 283 -7.56 -5.59 40.51
CA GLN A 283 -8.16 -5.09 41.76
C GLN A 283 -9.71 -5.03 41.71
N LYS A 284 -10.33 -5.63 40.68
CA LYS A 284 -11.78 -5.84 40.58
C LYS A 284 -12.13 -7.28 40.91
#